data_AF-A0A2W0AAT7-F1
#
_entry.id   AF-A0A2W0AAT7-F1
#
_cell.length_a   1.000
_cell.length_b   1.000
_cell.length_c   1.000
_cell.angle_alpha   90.00
_cell.angle_beta   90.00
_cell.angle_gamma   90.00
#
_symmetry.space_group_name_H-M   'P 1'
#
loop_
_entity.id
_entity.type
_entity.pdbx_description
1 polymer ?
#
loop_
_entity_poly.entity_id
_entity_poly.type
_entity_poly.pdbx_seq_one_letter_code
_entity_poly.pdbx_strand_id
1 'polypeptide(L)' 'MKAKIAALLPIVLLVGCAPAFLFTRGCSASKTKALAEGGVTRFHAQLDAEQYHEIYAQASPEFQNSGSEADLTKFF' A
#
# COMPACT_ATOMS: atom_id res chain seq x y z
N MET A 1 -5.07 -12.31 54.66
CA MET A 1 -5.39 -11.26 53.67
C MET A 1 -4.47 -11.29 52.44
N LYS A 2 -4.08 -12.48 51.92
CA LYS A 2 -3.16 -12.59 50.76
C LYS A 2 -3.81 -13.17 49.49
N ALA A 3 -4.97 -13.81 49.61
CA ALA A 3 -5.62 -14.52 48.50
C ALA A 3 -6.39 -13.61 47.52
N LYS A 4 -6.81 -12.40 47.93
CA LYS A 4 -7.61 -11.50 47.05
C LYS A 4 -6.77 -10.74 46.02
N ILE A 5 -5.47 -10.55 46.26
CA ILE A 5 -4.58 -9.76 45.39
C ILE A 5 -4.14 -10.58 44.16
N ALA A 6 -3.97 -11.90 44.31
CA ALA A 6 -3.55 -12.80 43.23
C ALA A 6 -4.61 -12.95 42.12
N ALA A 7 -5.89 -12.77 42.43
CA ALA A 7 -6.99 -12.88 41.47
C ALA A 7 -7.18 -11.64 40.59
N LEU A 8 -6.59 -10.49 40.95
CA LEU A 8 -6.67 -9.22 40.20
C LEU A 8 -5.51 -9.06 39.20
N LEU A 9 -4.41 -9.77 39.41
CA LEU A 9 -3.22 -9.75 38.53
C LEU A 9 -3.52 -10.12 37.06
N PRO A 10 -4.30 -11.18 36.73
CA PRO A 10 -4.54 -11.56 35.34
C PRO A 10 -5.51 -10.61 34.64
N ILE A 11 -6.40 -9.93 35.38
CA ILE A 11 -7.39 -8.99 34.84
C ILE A 11 -6.70 -7.68 34.43
N VAL A 12 -5.74 -7.19 35.22
CA VAL A 12 -4.95 -6.00 34.90
C VAL A 12 -4.05 -6.24 33.68
N LEU A 13 -3.51 -7.46 33.53
CA LEU A 13 -2.66 -7.84 32.39
C LEU A 13 -3.45 -7.97 31.07
N LEU A 14 -4.72 -8.39 31.12
CA LEU A 14 -5.57 -8.52 29.95
C LEU A 14 -6.11 -7.18 29.43
N VAL A 15 -6.34 -6.21 30.32
CA VAL A 15 -6.84 -4.87 29.96
C VAL A 15 -5.71 -3.93 29.51
N GLY A 16 -4.47 -4.16 29.92
CA GLY A 16 -3.30 -3.38 29.50
C GLY A 16 -2.78 -3.69 28.09
N CYS A 17 -3.21 -4.80 27.47
CA CYS A 17 -2.70 -5.26 26.17
C CYS A 17 -3.57 -4.83 24.97
N ALA A 18 -4.52 -3.90 25.17
CA ALA A 18 -5.45 -3.46 24.12
C ALA A 18 -4.94 -2.34 23.18
N PRO A 19 -4.02 -1.41 23.53
CA PRO A 19 -3.70 -0.32 22.60
C PRO A 19 -2.66 -0.68 21.53
N ALA A 20 -1.97 -1.83 21.61
CA ALA A 20 -0.91 -2.18 20.66
C ALA A 20 -1.43 -2.53 19.24
N PHE A 21 -2.71 -2.91 19.11
CA PHE A 21 -3.29 -3.28 17.80
C PHE A 21 -3.55 -2.10 16.87
N LEU A 22 -3.60 -0.85 17.40
CA LEU A 22 -3.89 0.33 16.58
C LEU A 22 -2.66 0.89 15.86
N PHE A 23 -1.44 0.52 16.27
CA PHE A 23 -0.20 1.02 15.66
C PHE A 23 0.27 0.24 14.42
N THR A 24 -0.37 -0.89 14.10
CA THR A 24 0.03 -1.71 12.94
C THR A 24 -0.44 -1.15 11.59
N ARG A 25 -1.35 -0.16 11.58
CA ARG A 25 -1.87 0.42 10.34
C ARG A 25 -0.92 1.45 9.68
N GLY A 26 0.07 1.97 10.41
CA GLY A 26 1.00 3.00 9.89
C GLY A 26 2.14 2.46 9.02
N CYS A 27 2.61 1.23 9.27
CA CYS A 27 3.73 0.65 8.51
C CYS A 27 3.37 0.34 7.05
N SER A 28 2.12 -0.08 6.79
CA SER A 28 1.68 -0.44 5.44
C SER A 28 1.47 0.81 4.57
N ALA A 29 0.84 1.86 5.12
CA ALA A 29 0.54 3.08 4.37
C ALA A 29 1.80 3.80 3.85
N SER A 30 2.87 3.84 4.67
CA SER A 30 4.14 4.47 4.27
C SER A 30 4.83 3.70 3.15
N LYS A 31 4.81 2.36 3.20
CA LYS A 31 5.35 1.50 2.15
C LYS A 31 4.57 1.66 0.84
N THR A 32 3.24 1.71 0.91
CA THR A 32 2.39 1.91 -0.25
C THR A 32 2.63 3.27 -0.91
N LYS A 33 2.80 4.34 -0.12
CA LYS A 33 3.13 5.68 -0.63
C LYS A 33 4.45 5.68 -1.41
N ALA A 34 5.51 5.10 -0.84
CA ALA A 34 6.81 5.03 -1.51
C ALA A 34 6.76 4.23 -2.82
N LEU A 35 5.99 3.13 -2.85
CA LEU A 35 5.78 2.36 -4.08
C LEU A 35 5.01 3.16 -5.13
N ALA A 36 3.98 3.90 -4.73
CA ALA A 36 3.22 4.75 -5.64
C ALA A 36 4.08 5.87 -6.24
N GLU A 37 4.87 6.56 -5.41
CA GLU A 37 5.79 7.61 -5.86
C GLU A 37 6.85 7.06 -6.83
N GLY A 38 7.40 5.87 -6.55
CA GLY A 38 8.32 5.19 -7.45
C GLY A 38 7.66 4.82 -8.79
N GLY A 39 6.42 4.32 -8.75
CA GLY A 39 5.65 4.01 -9.95
C GLY A 39 5.40 5.23 -10.84
N VAL A 40 4.99 6.37 -10.24
CA VAL A 40 4.78 7.63 -10.96
C VAL A 40 6.10 8.16 -11.55
N THR A 41 7.19 8.11 -10.78
CA THR A 41 8.51 8.54 -11.27
C THR A 41 8.97 7.71 -12.46
N ARG A 42 8.79 6.38 -12.41
CA ARG A 42 9.11 5.49 -13.53
C ARG A 42 8.24 5.77 -14.75
N PHE A 43 6.94 5.97 -14.56
CA PHE A 43 6.01 6.30 -15.63
C PHE A 43 6.45 7.59 -16.35
N HIS A 44 6.78 8.65 -15.61
CA HIS A 44 7.29 9.89 -16.21
C HIS A 44 8.57 9.67 -17.03
N ALA A 45 9.54 8.93 -16.49
CA ALA A 45 10.78 8.65 -17.22
C ALA A 45 10.54 7.86 -18.52
N GLN A 46 9.59 6.92 -18.51
CA GLN A 46 9.19 6.18 -19.71
C GLN A 46 8.44 7.05 -20.71
N LEU A 47 7.59 7.95 -20.22
CA LEU A 47 6.81 8.86 -21.04
C LEU A 47 7.73 9.87 -21.76
N ASP A 48 8.67 10.47 -21.04
CA ASP A 48 9.67 11.38 -21.60
C ASP A 48 10.59 10.69 -22.62
N ALA A 49 10.77 9.37 -22.48
CA ALA A 49 11.54 8.53 -23.40
C ALA A 49 10.69 7.89 -24.51
N GLU A 50 9.42 8.28 -24.65
CA GLU A 50 8.46 7.77 -25.65
C GLU A 50 8.29 6.24 -25.63
N GLN A 51 8.47 5.61 -24.47
CA GLN A 51 8.38 4.16 -24.27
C GLN A 51 6.93 3.70 -24.07
N TYR A 52 6.04 4.03 -25.02
CA TYR A 52 4.59 3.78 -24.90
C TYR A 52 4.23 2.29 -24.77
N HIS A 53 4.98 1.42 -25.44
CA HIS A 53 4.83 -0.02 -25.33
C HIS A 53 5.03 -0.51 -23.89
N GLU A 54 6.11 -0.05 -23.25
CA GLU A 54 6.43 -0.39 -21.86
C GLU A 54 5.38 0.13 -20.88
N ILE A 55 4.86 1.33 -21.14
CA ILE A 55 3.77 1.92 -20.36
C ILE A 55 2.51 1.06 -20.47
N TYR A 56 2.12 0.65 -21.68
CA TYR A 56 0.94 -0.19 -21.89
C TYR A 56 1.12 -1.60 -21.29
N ALA A 57 2.28 -2.21 -21.48
CA ALA A 57 2.60 -3.53 -20.95
C ALA A 57 2.61 -3.58 -19.41
N GLN A 58 2.98 -2.47 -18.75
CA GLN A 58 3.00 -2.35 -17.29
C GLN A 58 1.65 -1.88 -16.72
N ALA A 59 0.68 -1.50 -17.57
CA ALA A 59 -0.63 -1.07 -17.14
C ALA A 59 -1.46 -2.24 -16.56
N SER A 60 -2.52 -1.89 -15.83
CA SER A 60 -3.41 -2.91 -15.27
C SER A 60 -4.19 -3.63 -16.39
N PRO A 61 -4.63 -4.88 -16.16
CA PRO A 61 -5.43 -5.60 -17.14
C PRO A 61 -6.71 -4.85 -17.52
N GLU A 62 -7.34 -4.15 -16.58
CA GLU A 62 -8.54 -3.34 -16.86
C GLU A 62 -8.24 -2.23 -17.86
N PHE A 63 -7.07 -1.59 -17.73
CA PHE A 63 -6.63 -0.56 -18.66
C PHE A 63 -6.33 -1.16 -20.04
N GLN A 64 -5.59 -2.27 -20.09
CA GLN A 64 -5.29 -3.00 -21.34
C GLN A 64 -6.57 -3.48 -22.05
N ASN A 65 -7.59 -3.87 -21.30
CA ASN A 65 -8.87 -4.31 -21.86
C ASN A 65 -9.78 -3.14 -22.29
N SER A 66 -9.50 -1.91 -21.85
CA SER A 66 -10.31 -0.72 -22.18
C SER A 66 -9.97 -0.09 -23.52
N GLY A 67 -8.81 -0.42 -24.11
CA GLY A 67 -8.34 0.13 -25.37
C GLY A 67 -7.06 -0.55 -25.85
N SER A 68 -6.69 -0.31 -27.10
CA SER A 68 -5.46 -0.86 -27.66
C SER A 68 -4.24 0.00 -27.33
N GLU A 69 -3.04 -0.58 -27.41
CA GLU A 69 -1.79 0.18 -27.33
C GLU A 69 -1.75 1.33 -28.35
N ALA A 70 -2.28 1.09 -29.56
CA ALA A 70 -2.38 2.09 -30.61
C ALA A 70 -3.33 3.26 -30.28
N ASP A 71 -4.25 3.07 -29.32
CA ASP A 71 -5.08 4.17 -28.81
C ASP A 71 -4.32 5.04 -27.81
N LEU A 72 -3.37 4.46 -27.08
CA LEU A 72 -2.55 5.17 -26.11
C LEU A 72 -1.65 6.22 -26.78
N THR A 73 -1.06 5.87 -27.92
CA THR A 73 -0.20 6.77 -28.70
C THR A 73 -0.94 7.92 -29.38
N LYS A 74 -2.28 7.94 -29.37
CA LYS A 74 -3.06 9.05 -29.94
C LYS A 74 -3.16 10.25 -29.00
N PHE A 75 -2.83 10.07 -27.73
CA PHE A 75 -2.96 11.09 -26.69
C PHE A 75 -1.68 11.91 -26.46
N PHE A 76 -0.59 11.54 -27.12
CA PHE A 76 0.72 12.17 -27.04
C PHE A 76 1.15 12.62 -28.45
#